data_AF-A0A661EKB0-F1
#
_entry.id   AF-A0A661EKB0-F1
#
_cell.length_a   1.000
_cell.length_b   1.000
_cell.length_c   1.000
_cell.angle_alpha   90.00
_cell.angle_beta   90.00
_cell.angle_gamma   90.00
#
_symmetry.space_group_name_H-M   'P 1'
#
loop_
_entity.id
_entity.type
_entity.pdbx_description
1 polymer ?
#
loop_
_entity_poly.entity_id
_entity_poly.type
_entity_poly.pdbx_seq_one_letter_code
_entity_poly.pdbx_strand_id
1 'polypeptide(L)'
;WPGETVTLNITRPKAVQGQTLTIDKSRPYSITGAPRIVNGKVVIGNGGAEYGVRGYVTAYDSETGEQAWRFYTVPGNPADPPESPAMEMALKTWNGGEWWKVGGGGTAWDSMAFDPELNLLYIGVGNASPWSRWERSPGGGDNLFLSSMVALNPDTGEYVWHYQTTPAETWDYTATQHMILADIDIDGVTRKVIMQAPKNGFFYVIDRETGEFISAENYVPVNWASHVNPETGRPVETDEQFRDQAKMTVPSPFGGHNWQPMSYHPGTGLVYIPAREMAFKYEREADFEFGKNRWNMAINMDAMMPPAGIEPKLMRRIMKAMARGHISAWDPVSQREVWRVEHPGPWDGGMLSTAGNLLFQGTAEGKLKAYDVHDGRLLWQHDTQSGIVAAPMSYSIDGDQYVAIMVGWGGALGLAGGIAPHLGTKVGGRLLTFKLGAQGELPPVPEPPALPEPPAQTASAETINQGHQLYHTYCNVCHGMGAESAVIADLRHMTPQTHQIFNNIVLDGAYSGRGMAGFSDYITEDDADAIHAYLIAMAHAEQTELAESGIWSNIKGFFYDIAGSLAAFYVDLST
;
A
#
# COMPACT_ATOMS: atom_id res chain seq x y z
N TRP A 1 -16.71 -1.94 -12.38
CA TRP A 1 -15.82 -0.77 -12.31
C TRP A 1 -15.71 -0.14 -13.70
N PRO A 2 -16.21 1.07 -13.94
CA PRO A 2 -15.89 1.77 -15.17
C PRO A 2 -14.42 2.20 -15.03
N GLY A 3 -13.52 1.39 -15.57
CA GLY A 3 -12.11 1.77 -15.74
C GLY A 3 -12.06 2.98 -16.64
N GLU A 4 -11.97 4.16 -16.04
CA GLU A 4 -11.59 5.36 -16.77
C GLU A 4 -10.20 5.11 -17.35
N THR A 5 -10.09 5.30 -18.66
CA THR A 5 -8.84 5.21 -19.40
C THR A 5 -7.83 6.16 -18.76
N VAL A 6 -6.79 5.66 -18.09
CA VAL A 6 -5.62 6.48 -17.76
C VAL A 6 -4.95 6.80 -19.09
N THR A 7 -5.28 7.99 -19.62
CA THR A 7 -4.71 8.51 -20.86
C THR A 7 -3.44 9.26 -20.50
N LEU A 8 -2.30 8.73 -20.90
CA LEU A 8 -1.03 9.45 -20.87
C LEU A 8 -0.99 10.42 -22.05
N ASN A 9 -1.42 11.66 -21.83
CA ASN A 9 -1.20 12.75 -22.78
C ASN A 9 0.27 13.21 -22.67
N ILE A 10 1.14 12.69 -23.54
CA ILE A 10 2.51 13.19 -23.67
C ILE A 10 2.46 14.45 -24.56
N THR A 11 2.22 15.62 -23.95
CA THR A 11 2.17 16.88 -24.69
C THR A 11 3.58 17.42 -24.99
N ARG A 12 4.04 17.23 -26.23
CA ARG A 12 4.79 18.29 -26.95
C ARG A 12 3.78 19.29 -27.55
N PRO A 13 4.17 20.52 -27.94
CA PRO A 13 3.27 21.50 -28.56
C PRO A 13 2.65 21.09 -29.90
N LYS A 14 2.96 19.89 -30.42
CA LYS A 14 2.23 19.21 -31.48
C LYS A 14 1.65 17.93 -30.89
N ALA A 15 0.33 17.92 -30.70
CA ALA A 15 -0.42 16.79 -30.16
C ALA A 15 -0.15 15.52 -30.97
N VAL A 16 0.34 14.46 -30.32
CA VAL A 16 0.11 13.09 -30.79
C VAL A 16 -1.34 12.76 -30.39
N GLN A 17 -2.21 12.58 -31.38
CA GLN A 17 -3.60 12.14 -31.17
C GLN A 17 -3.63 10.61 -31.06
N GLY A 18 -4.01 10.06 -29.90
CA GLY A 18 -4.29 8.63 -29.73
C GLY A 18 -4.45 8.25 -28.25
N GLN A 19 -5.43 7.41 -27.93
CA GLN A 19 -5.55 6.76 -26.62
C GLN A 19 -5.19 5.28 -26.77
N THR A 20 -4.16 4.82 -26.06
CA THR A 20 -3.82 3.38 -26.00
C THR A 20 -4.47 2.75 -24.77
N LEU A 21 -5.37 1.79 -24.99
CA LEU A 21 -5.92 0.99 -23.90
C LEU A 21 -4.89 -0.06 -23.47
N THR A 22 -4.46 0.02 -22.22
CA THR A 22 -3.38 -0.84 -21.68
C THR A 22 -3.89 -2.04 -20.88
N ILE A 23 -5.18 -2.05 -20.53
CA ILE A 23 -5.83 -3.04 -19.66
C ILE A 23 -7.09 -3.66 -20.27
N ASP A 24 -7.35 -4.93 -19.94
CA ASP A 24 -8.61 -5.61 -20.26
C ASP A 24 -9.72 -5.11 -19.34
N LYS A 25 -10.69 -4.39 -19.90
CA LYS A 25 -11.82 -3.79 -19.16
C LYS A 25 -12.82 -4.81 -18.61
N SER A 26 -12.76 -6.06 -19.06
CA SER A 26 -13.58 -7.15 -18.50
C SER A 26 -13.04 -7.65 -17.16
N ARG A 27 -11.81 -7.25 -16.80
CA ARG A 27 -11.13 -7.63 -15.57
C ARG A 27 -10.88 -6.41 -14.67
N PRO A 28 -10.76 -6.60 -13.35
CA PRO A 28 -10.60 -5.51 -12.38
C PRO A 28 -9.18 -4.95 -12.33
N TYR A 29 -8.60 -4.61 -13.49
CA TYR A 29 -7.31 -3.93 -13.56
C TYR A 29 -7.44 -2.43 -13.25
N SER A 30 -6.37 -1.85 -12.73
CA SER A 30 -6.19 -0.41 -12.57
C SER A 30 -4.75 0.00 -12.87
N ILE A 31 -4.48 1.31 -13.00
CA ILE A 31 -3.13 1.86 -13.10
C ILE A 31 -2.99 3.00 -12.08
N THR A 32 -1.96 2.90 -11.25
CA THR A 32 -1.68 3.86 -10.17
C THR A 32 -0.23 4.36 -10.20
N GLY A 33 0.72 3.51 -10.56
CA GLY A 33 2.13 3.87 -10.70
C GLY A 33 2.42 4.82 -11.86
N ALA A 34 3.54 5.53 -11.77
CA ALA A 34 4.03 6.38 -12.84
C ALA A 34 4.68 5.54 -13.96
N PRO A 35 4.42 5.83 -15.25
CA PRO A 35 5.17 5.20 -16.33
C PRO A 35 6.63 5.66 -16.33
N ARG A 36 7.53 4.84 -16.88
CA ARG A 36 8.92 5.23 -17.17
C ARG A 36 9.11 5.27 -18.68
N ILE A 37 9.92 6.20 -19.18
CA ILE A 37 10.31 6.26 -20.60
C ILE A 37 11.74 5.74 -20.73
N VAL A 38 11.90 4.62 -21.44
CA VAL A 38 13.20 3.97 -21.66
C VAL A 38 13.35 3.70 -23.14
N ASN A 39 14.45 4.13 -23.75
CA ASN A 39 14.78 3.91 -25.16
C ASN A 39 13.61 4.20 -26.13
N GLY A 40 12.93 5.34 -25.92
CA GLY A 40 11.77 5.76 -26.74
C GLY A 40 10.49 4.96 -26.49
N LYS A 41 10.38 4.23 -25.37
CA LYS A 41 9.22 3.41 -25.03
C LYS A 41 8.65 3.80 -23.67
N VAL A 42 7.34 4.01 -23.61
CA VAL A 42 6.57 4.20 -22.39
C VAL A 42 6.29 2.83 -21.78
N VAL A 43 6.91 2.55 -20.64
CA VAL A 43 6.76 1.31 -19.88
C VAL A 43 5.76 1.53 -18.75
N ILE A 44 4.74 0.69 -18.68
CA ILE A 44 3.71 0.76 -17.65
C ILE A 44 3.20 -0.64 -17.28
N GLY A 45 2.92 -0.85 -15.99
CA GLY A 45 2.26 -2.05 -15.47
C GLY A 45 0.81 -1.78 -15.10
N ASN A 46 0.31 -2.49 -14.08
CA ASN A 46 -1.07 -2.40 -13.61
C ASN A 46 -1.18 -2.91 -12.17
N GLY A 47 -2.30 -2.60 -11.51
CA GLY A 47 -2.75 -3.16 -10.23
C GLY A 47 -4.01 -4.00 -10.37
N GLY A 48 -4.43 -4.64 -9.26
CA GLY A 48 -5.66 -5.44 -9.19
C GLY A 48 -5.50 -6.86 -8.61
N ALA A 49 -4.34 -7.20 -8.02
CA ALA A 49 -4.10 -8.54 -7.47
C ALA A 49 -5.12 -8.94 -6.40
N GLU A 50 -5.59 -7.98 -5.58
CA GLU A 50 -6.61 -8.19 -4.55
C GLU A 50 -7.93 -8.69 -5.14
N TYR A 51 -8.23 -8.37 -6.40
CA TYR A 51 -9.47 -8.74 -7.07
C TYR A 51 -9.35 -9.99 -7.94
N GLY A 52 -8.16 -10.38 -8.39
CA GLY A 52 -7.98 -11.46 -9.36
C GLY A 52 -7.63 -10.98 -10.77
N VAL A 53 -6.35 -10.66 -10.97
CA VAL A 53 -5.79 -10.32 -12.29
C VAL A 53 -4.45 -11.01 -12.54
N ARG A 54 -4.09 -11.14 -13.82
CA ARG A 54 -2.76 -11.63 -14.24
C ARG A 54 -1.82 -10.45 -14.46
N GLY A 55 -0.75 -10.36 -13.70
CA GLY A 55 0.20 -9.26 -13.81
C GLY A 55 0.97 -9.26 -15.12
N TYR A 56 1.29 -8.06 -15.60
CA TYR A 56 2.18 -7.84 -16.73
C TYR A 56 2.74 -6.41 -16.72
N VAL A 57 3.83 -6.22 -17.48
CA VAL A 57 4.36 -4.91 -17.87
C VAL A 57 4.36 -4.83 -19.39
N THR A 58 3.97 -3.68 -19.93
CA THR A 58 3.95 -3.44 -21.38
C THR A 58 4.75 -2.20 -21.72
N ALA A 59 5.52 -2.27 -22.80
CA ALA A 59 6.15 -1.12 -23.41
C ALA A 59 5.40 -0.70 -24.67
N TYR A 60 5.17 0.60 -24.80
CA TYR A 60 4.54 1.22 -25.96
C TYR A 60 5.52 2.22 -26.58
N ASP A 61 5.59 2.27 -27.90
CA ASP A 61 6.36 3.29 -28.60
C ASP A 61 5.88 4.70 -28.18
N SER A 62 6.81 5.58 -27.79
CA SER A 62 6.45 6.87 -27.18
C SER A 62 5.87 7.89 -28.16
N GLU A 63 6.04 7.67 -29.46
CA GLU A 63 5.57 8.58 -30.51
C GLU A 63 4.23 8.12 -31.11
N THR A 64 4.00 6.81 -31.20
CA THR A 64 2.82 6.22 -31.85
C THR A 64 1.82 5.60 -30.87
N GLY A 65 2.26 5.20 -29.68
CA GLY A 65 1.46 4.45 -28.72
C GLY A 65 1.25 2.98 -29.08
N GLU A 66 1.91 2.47 -30.13
CA GLU A 66 1.85 1.06 -30.52
C GLU A 66 2.56 0.17 -29.49
N GLN A 67 2.01 -1.01 -29.22
CA GLN A 67 2.62 -1.97 -28.29
C GLN A 67 3.91 -2.52 -28.90
N ALA A 68 5.05 -2.25 -28.28
CA ALA A 68 6.35 -2.80 -28.68
C ALA A 68 6.52 -4.23 -28.16
N TRP A 69 6.30 -4.43 -26.86
CA TRP A 69 6.39 -5.75 -26.21
C TRP A 69 5.56 -5.81 -24.93
N ARG A 70 5.27 -7.04 -24.47
CA ARG A 70 4.62 -7.31 -23.18
C ARG A 70 5.33 -8.47 -22.47
N PHE A 71 5.64 -8.27 -21.19
CA PHE A 71 6.14 -9.30 -20.28
C PHE A 71 5.07 -9.62 -19.24
N TYR A 72 4.56 -10.86 -19.25
CA TYR A 72 3.72 -11.36 -18.16
C TYR A 72 4.60 -11.77 -16.98
N THR A 73 4.12 -11.54 -15.76
CA THR A 73 4.88 -11.83 -14.54
C THR A 73 4.54 -13.18 -13.92
N VAL A 74 3.43 -13.80 -14.32
CA VAL A 74 2.99 -15.12 -13.86
C VAL A 74 2.47 -15.96 -15.04
N PRO A 75 2.61 -17.30 -15.01
CA PRO A 75 2.21 -18.17 -16.11
C PRO A 75 0.68 -18.20 -16.28
N GLY A 76 0.25 -18.39 -17.53
CA GLY A 76 -1.16 -18.52 -17.89
C GLY A 76 -1.71 -19.93 -17.65
N ASN A 77 -2.71 -20.30 -18.45
CA ASN A 77 -3.28 -21.64 -18.43
C ASN A 77 -2.24 -22.70 -18.85
N PRO A 78 -1.95 -23.72 -18.02
CA PRO A 78 -0.96 -24.75 -18.33
C PRO A 78 -1.24 -25.57 -19.59
N ALA A 79 -2.50 -25.57 -20.05
CA ALA A 79 -2.88 -26.26 -21.30
C ALA A 79 -2.50 -25.47 -22.56
N ASP A 80 -2.25 -24.17 -22.44
CA ASP A 80 -1.83 -23.31 -23.54
C ASP A 80 -0.30 -23.22 -23.62
N PRO A 81 0.30 -23.07 -24.81
CA PRO A 81 1.73 -22.86 -24.94
C PRO A 81 2.18 -21.61 -24.16
N PRO A 82 3.28 -21.67 -23.37
CA PRO A 82 3.80 -20.50 -22.68
C PRO A 82 4.16 -19.37 -23.65
N GLU A 83 3.89 -18.12 -23.27
CA GLU A 83 4.12 -16.97 -24.15
C GLU A 83 5.60 -16.64 -24.36
N SER A 84 6.47 -17.13 -23.47
CA SER A 84 7.92 -16.90 -23.53
C SER A 84 8.68 -17.99 -22.76
N PRO A 85 10.00 -18.15 -22.99
CA PRO A 85 10.84 -19.04 -22.18
C PRO A 85 10.77 -18.74 -20.67
N ALA A 86 10.58 -17.47 -20.30
CA ALA A 86 10.40 -17.08 -18.90
C ALA A 86 9.08 -17.61 -18.33
N MET A 87 7.99 -17.61 -19.10
CA MET A 87 6.72 -18.21 -18.67
C MET A 87 6.78 -19.73 -18.62
N GLU A 88 7.55 -20.37 -19.50
CA GLU A 88 7.82 -21.82 -19.40
C GLU A 88 8.61 -22.17 -18.13
N MET A 89 9.61 -21.36 -17.78
CA MET A 89 10.35 -21.49 -16.51
C MET A 89 9.42 -21.29 -15.32
N ALA A 90 8.65 -20.21 -15.32
CA ALA A 90 7.75 -19.86 -14.24
C ALA A 90 6.71 -20.96 -14.01
N LEU A 91 6.10 -21.51 -15.07
CA LEU A 91 5.08 -22.57 -15.00
C LEU A 91 5.51 -23.79 -14.18
N LYS A 92 6.80 -24.15 -14.17
CA LYS A 92 7.34 -25.28 -13.39
C LYS A 92 7.25 -25.07 -11.87
N THR A 93 7.01 -23.84 -11.44
CA THR A 93 6.93 -23.45 -10.02
C THR A 93 5.51 -23.28 -9.50
N TRP A 94 4.48 -23.61 -10.30
CA TRP A 94 3.06 -23.53 -9.93
C TRP A 94 2.41 -24.91 -10.02
N ASN A 95 1.77 -25.37 -8.94
CA ASN A 95 1.34 -26.77 -8.82
C ASN A 95 -0.06 -26.92 -8.21
N GLY A 96 -0.89 -27.74 -8.85
CA GLY A 96 -2.13 -28.31 -8.28
C GLY A 96 -3.33 -27.37 -8.14
N GLY A 97 -3.22 -26.09 -8.54
CA GLY A 97 -4.30 -25.10 -8.45
C GLY A 97 -4.78 -24.61 -9.83
N GLU A 98 -5.80 -23.76 -9.84
CA GLU A 98 -6.37 -23.14 -11.06
C GLU A 98 -6.09 -21.63 -11.12
N TRP A 99 -4.87 -21.22 -10.77
CA TRP A 99 -4.48 -19.81 -10.65
C TRP A 99 -4.80 -18.99 -11.90
N TRP A 100 -4.72 -19.58 -13.10
CA TRP A 100 -4.97 -18.87 -14.36
C TRP A 100 -6.43 -18.42 -14.54
N LYS A 101 -7.39 -19.09 -13.89
CA LYS A 101 -8.80 -18.68 -13.90
C LYS A 101 -9.01 -17.38 -13.11
N VAL A 102 -8.28 -17.23 -12.02
CA VAL A 102 -8.32 -16.05 -11.14
C VAL A 102 -7.35 -14.97 -11.62
N GLY A 103 -6.20 -15.34 -12.17
CA GLY A 103 -5.15 -14.46 -12.68
C GLY A 103 -3.76 -14.72 -12.09
N GLY A 104 -3.66 -15.27 -10.88
CA GLY A 104 -2.39 -15.59 -10.23
C GLY A 104 -1.70 -14.41 -9.53
N GLY A 105 -2.05 -13.16 -9.87
CA GLY A 105 -1.46 -11.95 -9.28
C GLY A 105 -0.22 -11.48 -10.02
N GLY A 106 0.79 -11.00 -9.28
CA GLY A 106 2.07 -10.53 -9.82
C GLY A 106 2.00 -9.16 -10.50
N THR A 107 1.09 -8.30 -10.06
CA THR A 107 0.90 -6.96 -10.64
C THR A 107 2.13 -6.06 -10.40
N ALA A 108 2.65 -5.44 -11.46
CA ALA A 108 3.78 -4.51 -11.39
C ALA A 108 3.27 -3.07 -11.32
N TRP A 109 2.75 -2.67 -10.15
CA TRP A 109 1.90 -1.48 -10.03
C TRP A 109 2.61 -0.17 -9.65
N ASP A 110 3.92 -0.21 -9.36
CA ASP A 110 4.66 0.98 -8.92
C ASP A 110 6.08 1.09 -9.49
N SER A 111 7.07 0.51 -8.81
CA SER A 111 8.47 0.86 -9.06
C SER A 111 9.08 0.16 -10.27
N MET A 112 9.84 0.94 -11.03
CA MET A 112 10.70 0.51 -12.12
C MET A 112 11.98 1.35 -12.09
N ALA A 113 13.12 0.74 -12.40
CA ALA A 113 14.42 1.39 -12.50
C ALA A 113 15.10 1.01 -13.82
N PHE A 114 16.05 1.82 -14.30
CA PHE A 114 16.74 1.57 -15.56
C PHE A 114 18.22 1.90 -15.42
N ASP A 115 19.08 0.97 -15.84
CA ASP A 115 20.52 1.21 -16.00
C ASP A 115 20.86 1.33 -17.50
N PRO A 116 21.26 2.52 -17.97
CA PRO A 116 21.62 2.73 -19.38
C PRO A 116 22.95 2.10 -19.78
N GLU A 117 23.89 1.87 -18.86
CA GLU A 117 25.18 1.23 -19.15
C GLU A 117 24.99 -0.26 -19.45
N LEU A 118 24.11 -0.90 -18.69
CA LEU A 118 23.78 -2.32 -18.84
C LEU A 118 22.65 -2.56 -19.84
N ASN A 119 21.92 -1.50 -20.22
CA ASN A 119 20.66 -1.58 -20.95
C ASN A 119 19.68 -2.56 -20.31
N LEU A 120 19.47 -2.44 -18.99
CA LEU A 120 18.57 -3.29 -18.20
C LEU A 120 17.47 -2.46 -17.56
N LEU A 121 16.22 -2.87 -17.80
CA LEU A 121 15.03 -2.39 -17.10
C LEU A 121 14.71 -3.33 -15.95
N TYR A 122 14.63 -2.80 -14.74
CA TYR A 122 14.23 -3.54 -13.55
C TYR A 122 12.77 -3.23 -13.22
N ILE A 123 11.97 -4.27 -13.01
CA ILE A 123 10.58 -4.16 -12.58
C ILE A 123 10.40 -4.86 -11.22
N GLY A 124 9.58 -4.25 -10.37
CA GLY A 124 9.12 -4.88 -9.14
C GLY A 124 7.80 -5.63 -9.36
N VAL A 125 7.70 -6.87 -8.88
CA VAL A 125 6.52 -7.73 -9.06
C VAL A 125 5.73 -7.88 -7.77
N GLY A 126 4.42 -7.76 -7.86
CA GLY A 126 3.50 -7.77 -6.74
C GLY A 126 3.22 -9.13 -6.12
N ASN A 127 2.26 -9.11 -5.21
CA ASN A 127 1.69 -10.23 -4.47
C ASN A 127 0.83 -11.14 -5.36
N ALA A 128 0.47 -12.27 -4.78
CA ALA A 128 -0.32 -13.32 -5.41
C ALA A 128 -1.82 -13.00 -5.52
N SER A 129 -2.52 -13.77 -6.35
CA SER A 129 -3.99 -13.78 -6.37
C SER A 129 -4.56 -15.20 -6.55
N PRO A 130 -5.35 -15.72 -5.58
CA PRO A 130 -5.57 -15.15 -4.24
C PRO A 130 -4.26 -15.09 -3.44
N TRP A 131 -4.26 -14.35 -2.33
CA TRP A 131 -3.10 -14.25 -1.43
C TRP A 131 -2.73 -15.63 -0.88
N SER A 132 -3.72 -16.39 -0.42
CA SER A 132 -3.47 -17.71 0.14
C SER A 132 -2.90 -18.69 -0.90
N ARG A 133 -1.71 -19.24 -0.61
CA ARG A 133 -1.05 -20.20 -1.50
C ARG A 133 -1.77 -21.54 -1.59
N TRP A 134 -2.58 -21.90 -0.59
CA TRP A 134 -3.24 -23.20 -0.56
C TRP A 134 -4.43 -23.30 -1.52
N GLU A 135 -5.05 -22.17 -1.85
CA GLU A 135 -6.09 -22.06 -2.88
C GLU A 135 -5.46 -21.80 -4.25
N ARG A 136 -4.38 -21.00 -4.30
CA ARG A 136 -3.71 -20.63 -5.54
C ARG A 136 -2.86 -21.76 -6.15
N SER A 137 -2.09 -22.46 -5.32
CA SER A 137 -1.08 -23.46 -5.70
C SER A 137 -0.93 -24.52 -4.58
N PRO A 138 -1.95 -25.36 -4.33
CA PRO A 138 -1.97 -26.35 -3.24
C PRO A 138 -0.83 -27.38 -3.31
N GLY A 139 -0.26 -27.61 -4.50
CA GLY A 139 0.93 -28.46 -4.67
C GLY A 139 2.24 -27.77 -4.28
N GLY A 140 2.19 -26.50 -3.86
CA GLY A 140 3.34 -25.68 -3.51
C GLY A 140 4.10 -25.15 -4.73
N GLY A 141 5.36 -24.78 -4.48
CA GLY A 141 6.24 -24.15 -5.45
C GLY A 141 6.48 -22.67 -5.15
N ASP A 142 7.52 -22.13 -5.77
CA ASP A 142 7.96 -20.75 -5.58
C ASP A 142 6.98 -19.73 -6.17
N ASN A 143 6.13 -20.17 -7.10
CA ASN A 143 5.16 -19.34 -7.82
C ASN A 143 5.80 -18.12 -8.51
N LEU A 144 6.82 -18.35 -9.33
CA LEU A 144 7.50 -17.29 -10.06
C LEU A 144 6.54 -16.52 -11.01
N PHE A 145 6.71 -15.21 -11.20
CA PHE A 145 7.69 -14.30 -10.59
C PHE A 145 7.08 -13.45 -9.45
N LEU A 146 6.14 -13.99 -8.67
CA LEU A 146 5.55 -13.25 -7.55
C LEU A 146 6.64 -12.71 -6.61
N SER A 147 6.42 -11.52 -6.04
CA SER A 147 7.34 -10.90 -5.06
C SER A 147 8.80 -10.93 -5.51
N SER A 148 9.07 -10.45 -6.72
CA SER A 148 10.42 -10.51 -7.33
C SER A 148 10.86 -9.17 -7.88
N MET A 149 12.17 -8.94 -7.87
CA MET A 149 12.84 -8.04 -8.80
C MET A 149 13.11 -8.80 -10.09
N VAL A 150 12.74 -8.26 -11.24
CA VAL A 150 12.97 -8.89 -12.55
C VAL A 150 13.69 -7.89 -13.46
N ALA A 151 14.81 -8.31 -14.03
CA ALA A 151 15.53 -7.56 -15.06
C ALA A 151 15.10 -8.02 -16.45
N LEU A 152 14.80 -7.05 -17.30
CA LEU A 152 14.35 -7.22 -18.67
C LEU A 152 15.26 -6.43 -19.61
N ASN A 153 15.42 -6.93 -20.83
CA ASN A 153 15.88 -6.12 -21.94
C ASN A 153 14.80 -5.08 -22.27
N PRO A 154 15.07 -3.77 -22.19
CA PRO A 154 14.07 -2.72 -22.39
C PRO A 154 13.58 -2.61 -23.84
N ASP A 155 14.35 -3.12 -24.81
CA ASP A 155 14.02 -3.03 -26.23
C ASP A 155 13.11 -4.16 -26.69
N THR A 156 13.25 -5.35 -26.10
CA THR A 156 12.50 -6.57 -26.49
C THR A 156 11.52 -7.06 -25.43
N GLY A 157 11.68 -6.67 -24.16
CA GLY A 157 10.94 -7.21 -23.03
C GLY A 157 11.39 -8.61 -22.60
N GLU A 158 12.49 -9.11 -23.18
CA GLU A 158 13.03 -10.43 -22.85
C GLU A 158 13.61 -10.46 -21.44
N TYR A 159 13.33 -11.56 -20.74
CA TYR A 159 13.86 -11.84 -19.40
C TYR A 159 15.38 -11.98 -19.41
N VAL A 160 16.04 -11.40 -18.39
CA VAL A 160 17.49 -11.52 -18.16
C VAL A 160 17.76 -12.28 -16.86
N TRP A 161 17.36 -11.73 -15.72
CA TRP A 161 17.52 -12.36 -14.40
C TRP A 161 16.35 -11.97 -13.49
N HIS A 162 16.15 -12.70 -12.39
CA HIS A 162 15.27 -12.28 -11.29
C HIS A 162 15.87 -12.62 -9.93
N TYR A 163 15.41 -11.92 -8.90
CA TYR A 163 15.59 -12.28 -7.49
C TYR A 163 14.23 -12.23 -6.80
N GLN A 164 13.81 -13.36 -6.23
CA GLN A 164 12.52 -13.48 -5.55
C GLN A 164 12.68 -13.21 -4.05
N THR A 165 12.12 -12.11 -3.57
CA THR A 165 12.24 -11.67 -2.17
C THR A 165 11.35 -12.51 -1.24
N THR A 166 10.20 -12.99 -1.74
CA THR A 166 9.26 -13.82 -0.97
C THR A 166 8.77 -15.02 -1.81
N PRO A 167 9.52 -16.14 -1.85
CA PRO A 167 9.06 -17.36 -2.50
C PRO A 167 7.76 -17.88 -1.90
N ALA A 168 6.89 -18.46 -2.74
CA ALA A 168 5.59 -18.98 -2.32
C ALA A 168 4.70 -17.94 -1.57
N GLU A 169 4.85 -16.66 -1.93
CA GLU A 169 4.22 -15.47 -1.33
C GLU A 169 2.77 -15.73 -0.87
N THR A 170 2.45 -15.47 0.40
CA THR A 170 1.10 -15.70 0.93
C THR A 170 0.58 -14.62 1.89
N TRP A 171 1.24 -13.48 1.99
CA TRP A 171 0.98 -12.44 3.00
C TRP A 171 0.68 -11.05 2.41
N ASP A 172 0.45 -10.93 1.10
CA ASP A 172 0.43 -9.64 0.39
C ASP A 172 1.80 -8.94 0.41
N TYR A 173 2.88 -9.70 0.33
CA TYR A 173 4.24 -9.18 0.23
C TYR A 173 4.61 -8.93 -1.22
N THR A 174 4.36 -7.71 -1.67
CA THR A 174 4.83 -7.20 -2.96
C THR A 174 6.34 -6.91 -2.93
N ALA A 175 6.99 -6.99 -4.08
CA ALA A 175 8.33 -6.45 -4.34
C ALA A 175 8.26 -5.27 -5.34
N THR A 176 7.19 -4.50 -5.27
CA THR A 176 6.91 -3.33 -6.13
C THR A 176 7.43 -2.02 -5.57
N GLN A 177 8.11 -2.07 -4.42
CA GLN A 177 8.56 -0.89 -3.68
C GLN A 177 9.82 -0.29 -4.33
N HIS A 178 10.18 0.92 -3.90
CA HIS A 178 11.22 1.72 -4.53
C HIS A 178 12.54 0.95 -4.65
N MET A 179 13.03 0.83 -5.89
CA MET A 179 14.33 0.24 -6.22
C MET A 179 15.33 1.36 -6.50
N ILE A 180 16.44 1.37 -5.75
CA ILE A 180 17.52 2.35 -5.91
C ILE A 180 18.73 1.66 -6.54
N LEU A 181 19.21 2.18 -7.67
CA LEU A 181 20.47 1.75 -8.26
C LEU A 181 21.60 2.61 -7.69
N ALA A 182 22.66 1.96 -7.21
CA ALA A 182 23.83 2.65 -6.67
C ALA A 182 25.11 1.85 -6.94
N ASP A 183 26.23 2.55 -6.98
CA ASP A 183 27.56 1.94 -6.95
C ASP A 183 28.08 2.15 -5.53
N ILE A 184 28.30 1.06 -4.79
CA ILE A 184 28.71 1.09 -3.38
C ILE A 184 29.91 0.18 -3.14
N ASP A 185 30.78 0.58 -2.21
CA ASP A 185 31.94 -0.22 -1.84
C ASP A 185 31.55 -1.28 -0.80
N ILE A 186 31.71 -2.55 -1.16
CA ILE A 186 31.48 -3.71 -0.29
C ILE A 186 32.77 -4.52 -0.25
N ASP A 187 33.32 -4.73 0.95
CA ASP A 187 34.58 -5.45 1.16
C ASP A 187 35.75 -4.93 0.31
N GLY A 188 35.79 -3.61 0.08
CA GLY A 188 36.83 -2.95 -0.71
C GLY A 188 36.67 -3.07 -2.22
N VAL A 189 35.54 -3.59 -2.71
CA VAL A 189 35.18 -3.68 -4.13
C VAL A 189 33.94 -2.84 -4.40
N THR A 190 34.02 -1.92 -5.37
CA THR A 190 32.84 -1.19 -5.84
C THR A 190 31.91 -2.15 -6.58
N ARG A 191 30.71 -2.36 -6.05
CA ARG A 191 29.66 -3.20 -6.62
C ARG A 191 28.55 -2.34 -7.20
N LYS A 192 28.09 -2.73 -8.38
CA LYS A 192 26.91 -2.17 -9.03
C LYS A 192 25.66 -2.83 -8.47
N VAL A 193 24.97 -2.17 -7.53
CA VAL A 193 23.85 -2.77 -6.79
C VAL A 193 22.49 -2.18 -7.16
N ILE A 194 21.45 -2.98 -6.90
CA ILE A 194 20.06 -2.57 -6.76
C ILE A 194 19.62 -2.84 -5.32
N MET A 195 19.07 -1.82 -4.67
CA MET A 195 18.64 -1.87 -3.28
C MET A 195 17.13 -1.75 -3.17
N GLN A 196 16.50 -2.55 -2.31
CA GLN A 196 15.05 -2.52 -2.10
C GLN A 196 14.69 -2.89 -0.66
N ALA A 197 13.74 -2.18 -0.07
CA ALA A 197 13.09 -2.54 1.19
C ALA A 197 11.62 -2.93 0.92
N PRO A 198 11.33 -4.14 0.44
CA PRO A 198 9.97 -4.54 0.12
C PRO A 198 9.10 -4.76 1.38
N LYS A 199 7.80 -5.04 1.20
CA LYS A 199 6.81 -5.15 2.28
C LYS A 199 7.22 -6.17 3.35
N ASN A 200 7.96 -7.20 2.97
CA ASN A 200 8.31 -8.33 3.82
C ASN A 200 9.27 -7.99 4.98
N GLY A 201 9.83 -6.78 5.02
CA GLY A 201 10.61 -6.29 6.15
C GLY A 201 12.12 -6.54 6.08
N PHE A 202 12.63 -7.15 5.01
CA PHE A 202 14.08 -7.27 4.74
C PHE A 202 14.57 -6.18 3.80
N PHE A 203 15.79 -5.68 4.01
CA PHE A 203 16.46 -4.74 3.12
C PHE A 203 17.44 -5.50 2.24
N TYR A 204 17.16 -5.59 0.95
CA TYR A 204 17.98 -6.36 0.01
C TYR A 204 19.00 -5.49 -0.68
N VAL A 205 20.24 -6.00 -0.79
CA VAL A 205 21.26 -5.53 -1.71
C VAL A 205 21.56 -6.66 -2.68
N ILE A 206 21.32 -6.41 -3.97
CA ILE A 206 21.48 -7.40 -5.05
C ILE A 206 22.42 -6.80 -6.10
N ASP A 207 23.25 -7.64 -6.70
CA ASP A 207 24.06 -7.25 -7.86
C ASP A 207 23.14 -6.99 -9.06
N ARG A 208 23.11 -5.76 -9.56
CA ARG A 208 22.12 -5.40 -10.59
C ARG A 208 22.50 -5.91 -12.00
N GLU A 209 23.75 -6.32 -12.21
CA GLU A 209 24.16 -6.90 -13.49
C GLU A 209 23.65 -8.33 -13.62
N THR A 210 23.72 -9.09 -12.53
CA THR A 210 23.57 -10.55 -12.54
C THR A 210 22.34 -11.07 -11.79
N GLY A 211 21.77 -10.28 -10.88
CA GLY A 211 20.76 -10.73 -9.93
C GLY A 211 21.32 -11.52 -8.75
N GLU A 212 22.65 -11.57 -8.59
CA GLU A 212 23.31 -12.26 -7.48
C GLU A 212 22.94 -11.62 -6.13
N PHE A 213 22.56 -12.47 -5.18
CA PHE A 213 22.33 -12.06 -3.80
C PHE A 213 23.63 -11.57 -3.14
N ILE A 214 23.62 -10.38 -2.55
CA ILE A 214 24.75 -9.86 -1.77
C ILE A 214 24.44 -9.92 -0.28
N SER A 215 23.35 -9.29 0.16
CA SER A 215 22.96 -9.28 1.57
C SER A 215 21.49 -8.94 1.77
N ALA A 216 20.95 -9.37 2.91
CA ALA A 216 19.65 -8.93 3.40
C ALA A 216 19.50 -9.11 4.91
N GLU A 217 19.15 -8.04 5.60
CA GLU A 217 18.78 -8.04 7.03
C GLU A 217 17.43 -7.35 7.22
N ASN A 218 16.77 -7.61 8.34
CA ASN A 218 15.48 -7.00 8.65
C ASN A 218 15.64 -5.53 9.06
N TYR A 219 14.93 -4.62 8.40
CA TYR A 219 14.93 -3.18 8.75
C TYR A 219 13.76 -2.78 9.66
N VAL A 220 12.86 -3.73 9.94
CA VAL A 220 11.77 -3.67 10.91
C VAL A 220 11.67 -5.02 11.62
N PRO A 221 10.88 -5.16 12.71
CA PRO A 221 10.54 -6.46 13.25
C PRO A 221 9.87 -7.37 12.19
N VAL A 222 10.27 -8.64 12.16
CA VAL A 222 9.82 -9.64 11.18
C VAL A 222 9.67 -10.98 11.89
N ASN A 223 8.54 -11.66 11.70
CA ASN A 223 8.35 -13.01 12.26
C ASN A 223 8.03 -14.10 11.22
N TRP A 224 7.70 -13.77 9.96
CA TRP A 224 7.40 -14.76 8.93
C TRP A 224 8.63 -15.58 8.47
N ALA A 225 9.81 -15.00 8.57
CA ALA A 225 11.09 -15.63 8.31
C ALA A 225 12.12 -15.19 9.36
N SER A 226 13.01 -16.11 9.73
CA SER A 226 14.03 -15.86 10.75
C SER A 226 15.23 -15.08 10.24
N HIS A 227 15.60 -15.28 8.98
CA HIS A 227 16.69 -14.61 8.26
C HIS A 227 16.61 -14.96 6.77
N VAL A 228 17.44 -14.31 5.95
CA VAL A 228 17.73 -14.76 4.58
C VAL A 228 19.02 -15.58 4.61
N ASN A 229 18.96 -16.83 4.15
CA ASN A 229 20.13 -17.70 4.11
C ASN A 229 21.17 -17.11 3.13
N PRO A 230 22.41 -16.82 3.58
CA PRO A 230 23.40 -16.14 2.75
C PRO A 230 24.00 -17.02 1.63
N GLU A 231 23.92 -18.35 1.74
CA GLU A 231 24.41 -19.27 0.72
C GLU A 231 23.40 -19.40 -0.43
N THR A 232 22.10 -19.35 -0.12
CA THR A 232 21.04 -19.57 -1.11
C THR A 232 20.34 -18.29 -1.55
N GLY A 233 20.48 -17.20 -0.79
CA GLY A 233 19.69 -15.97 -0.96
C GLY A 233 18.19 -16.17 -0.73
N ARG A 234 17.80 -17.15 0.10
CA ARG A 234 16.38 -17.51 0.32
C ARG A 234 15.96 -17.27 1.76
N PRO A 235 14.79 -16.68 2.02
CA PRO A 235 14.22 -16.60 3.36
C PRO A 235 14.07 -17.98 4.01
N VAL A 236 14.43 -18.08 5.28
CA VAL A 236 14.17 -19.26 6.12
C VAL A 236 12.89 -19.01 6.90
N GLU A 237 11.77 -19.49 6.35
CA GLU A 237 10.43 -19.35 6.94
C GLU A 237 10.37 -19.92 8.37
N THR A 238 9.62 -19.24 9.23
CA THR A 238 9.24 -19.72 10.57
C THR A 238 7.96 -20.56 10.50
N ASP A 239 7.33 -20.84 11.64
CA ASP A 239 6.02 -21.50 11.70
C ASP A 239 4.83 -20.54 11.50
N GLU A 240 5.05 -19.32 11.00
CA GLU A 240 4.03 -18.29 10.74
C GLU A 240 3.15 -18.55 9.50
N GLN A 241 3.20 -19.76 8.97
CA GLN A 241 2.24 -20.24 7.97
C GLN A 241 0.86 -20.42 8.61
N PHE A 242 -0.15 -19.77 8.04
CA PHE A 242 -1.52 -19.72 8.59
C PHE A 242 -2.50 -20.71 7.93
N ARG A 243 -2.00 -21.87 7.46
CA ARG A 243 -2.82 -22.86 6.73
C ARG A 243 -3.97 -23.38 7.56
N ASP A 244 -3.63 -23.79 8.79
CA ASP A 244 -4.48 -24.59 9.66
C ASP A 244 -4.88 -23.82 10.93
N GLN A 245 -4.19 -22.72 11.23
CA GLN A 245 -4.43 -21.88 12.39
C GLN A 245 -4.16 -20.41 12.06
N ALA A 246 -4.92 -19.52 12.69
CA ALA A 246 -4.66 -18.09 12.56
C ALA A 246 -3.30 -17.71 13.15
N LYS A 247 -2.60 -16.79 12.50
CA LYS A 247 -1.26 -16.32 12.89
C LYS A 247 -1.20 -14.81 12.94
N MET A 248 -0.51 -14.25 13.93
CA MET A 248 -0.26 -12.82 14.02
C MET A 248 1.10 -12.55 13.38
N THR A 249 1.10 -12.01 12.17
CA THR A 249 2.30 -11.86 11.37
C THR A 249 2.71 -10.40 11.23
N VAL A 250 4.02 -10.16 11.30
CA VAL A 250 4.67 -8.88 11.05
C VAL A 250 5.75 -9.09 9.97
N PRO A 251 5.78 -8.27 8.91
CA PRO A 251 4.89 -7.12 8.67
C PRO A 251 3.47 -7.50 8.20
N SER A 252 2.51 -6.58 8.39
CA SER A 252 1.14 -6.67 7.84
C SER A 252 1.09 -6.58 6.30
N PRO A 253 -0.09 -6.68 5.65
CA PRO A 253 -0.27 -6.34 4.23
C PRO A 253 0.15 -4.90 3.86
N PHE A 254 0.19 -3.98 4.84
CA PHE A 254 0.71 -2.63 4.64
C PHE A 254 2.25 -2.60 4.56
N GLY A 255 2.92 -3.70 4.91
CA GLY A 255 4.37 -3.92 4.83
C GLY A 255 5.19 -3.18 5.88
N GLY A 256 6.48 -3.53 5.96
CA GLY A 256 7.47 -2.72 6.68
C GLY A 256 7.77 -1.41 5.96
N HIS A 257 7.63 -1.42 4.63
CA HIS A 257 7.69 -0.27 3.73
C HIS A 257 6.75 -0.55 2.54
N ASN A 258 6.03 0.48 2.07
CA ASN A 258 5.06 0.39 0.99
C ASN A 258 5.49 1.28 -0.20
N TRP A 259 4.59 1.87 -0.97
CA TRP A 259 4.94 2.63 -2.19
C TRP A 259 5.69 3.95 -1.96
N GLN A 260 5.71 4.51 -0.74
CA GLN A 260 6.25 5.84 -0.48
C GLN A 260 7.78 5.90 -0.72
N PRO A 261 8.30 6.61 -1.75
CA PRO A 261 9.70 6.46 -2.15
C PRO A 261 10.72 6.61 -1.02
N MET A 262 11.68 5.68 -0.94
CA MET A 262 12.93 5.88 -0.18
C MET A 262 13.85 6.89 -0.88
N SER A 263 14.92 7.33 -0.21
CA SER A 263 16.02 8.07 -0.84
C SER A 263 17.39 7.56 -0.40
N TYR A 264 18.38 7.65 -1.29
CA TYR A 264 19.79 7.34 -1.00
C TYR A 264 20.63 8.61 -1.06
N HIS A 265 21.51 8.81 -0.07
CA HIS A 265 22.41 9.95 -0.04
C HIS A 265 23.86 9.50 -0.18
N PRO A 266 24.49 9.66 -1.37
CA PRO A 266 25.84 9.18 -1.63
C PRO A 266 26.91 9.74 -0.67
N GLY A 267 26.71 10.95 -0.13
CA GLY A 267 27.65 11.55 0.81
C GLY A 267 27.68 10.90 2.20
N THR A 268 26.61 10.22 2.59
CA THR A 268 26.54 9.46 3.86
C THR A 268 26.58 7.95 3.63
N GLY A 269 26.28 7.49 2.42
CA GLY A 269 26.10 6.08 2.11
C GLY A 269 24.80 5.49 2.67
N LEU A 270 23.90 6.31 3.22
CA LEU A 270 22.68 5.83 3.88
C LEU A 270 21.46 5.87 2.95
N VAL A 271 20.56 4.93 3.17
CA VAL A 271 19.21 4.88 2.61
C VAL A 271 18.20 5.27 3.68
N TYR A 272 17.31 6.20 3.39
CA TYR A 272 16.26 6.65 4.31
C TYR A 272 14.93 6.00 3.93
N ILE A 273 14.36 5.25 4.87
CA ILE A 273 13.19 4.40 4.66
C ILE A 273 12.01 4.98 5.46
N PRO A 274 10.85 5.25 4.83
CA PRO A 274 9.61 5.54 5.55
C PRO A 274 9.01 4.22 6.09
N ALA A 275 9.66 3.71 7.13
CA ALA A 275 9.38 2.42 7.73
C ALA A 275 8.14 2.47 8.64
N ARG A 276 7.50 1.33 8.80
CA ARG A 276 6.34 1.16 9.68
C ARG A 276 6.30 -0.24 10.28
N GLU A 277 5.73 -0.32 11.47
CA GLU A 277 5.58 -1.56 12.23
C GLU A 277 4.08 -1.76 12.47
N MET A 278 3.52 -2.77 11.81
CA MET A 278 2.10 -3.10 11.87
C MET A 278 1.95 -4.60 11.79
N ALA A 279 1.14 -5.17 12.69
CA ALA A 279 0.77 -6.58 12.67
C ALA A 279 -0.55 -6.81 11.96
N PHE A 280 -0.72 -8.01 11.41
CA PHE A 280 -1.98 -8.47 10.84
C PHE A 280 -2.18 -9.93 11.22
N LYS A 281 -3.42 -10.27 11.60
CA LYS A 281 -3.74 -11.66 11.90
C LYS A 281 -4.26 -12.34 10.63
N TYR A 282 -3.46 -13.23 10.07
CA TYR A 282 -3.86 -14.02 8.91
C TYR A 282 -4.65 -15.23 9.39
N GLU A 283 -5.81 -15.45 8.79
CA GLU A 283 -6.61 -16.66 8.95
C GLU A 283 -7.17 -17.04 7.58
N ARG A 284 -7.06 -18.32 7.21
CA ARG A 284 -7.55 -18.80 5.92
C ARG A 284 -9.07 -18.84 5.88
N GLU A 285 -9.66 -18.38 4.77
CA GLU A 285 -11.09 -18.54 4.51
C GLU A 285 -11.36 -20.01 4.11
N ALA A 286 -12.05 -20.76 4.97
CA ALA A 286 -12.17 -22.22 4.83
C ALA A 286 -12.91 -22.66 3.55
N ASP A 287 -13.98 -21.93 3.20
CA ASP A 287 -14.85 -22.19 2.05
C ASP A 287 -14.72 -21.08 0.99
N PHE A 288 -13.47 -20.71 0.66
CA PHE A 288 -13.22 -19.62 -0.28
C PHE A 288 -13.78 -19.91 -1.67
N GLU A 289 -14.61 -18.99 -2.16
CA GLU A 289 -15.07 -18.95 -3.54
C GLU A 289 -14.73 -17.60 -4.19
N PHE A 290 -14.25 -17.67 -5.43
CA PHE A 290 -13.95 -16.47 -6.19
C PHE A 290 -15.23 -15.73 -6.58
N GLY A 291 -15.36 -14.47 -6.14
CA GLY A 291 -16.49 -13.61 -6.48
C GLY A 291 -16.11 -12.51 -7.48
N LYS A 292 -17.07 -12.06 -8.29
CA LYS A 292 -16.89 -10.84 -9.10
C LYS A 292 -16.86 -9.61 -8.18
N ASN A 293 -16.16 -8.54 -8.56
CA ASN A 293 -16.12 -7.23 -7.89
C ASN A 293 -15.96 -7.20 -6.35
N ARG A 294 -15.42 -8.24 -5.73
CA ARG A 294 -15.00 -8.28 -4.32
C ARG A 294 -13.50 -8.53 -4.20
N TRP A 295 -12.95 -8.32 -3.02
CA TRP A 295 -11.60 -8.80 -2.71
C TRP A 295 -11.61 -10.33 -2.64
N ASN A 296 -10.68 -10.95 -3.37
CA ASN A 296 -10.53 -12.38 -3.59
C ASN A 296 -9.20 -12.86 -2.98
N MET A 297 -9.03 -12.66 -1.68
CA MET A 297 -7.75 -12.90 -0.98
C MET A 297 -7.64 -14.31 -0.41
N ALA A 298 -8.77 -15.01 -0.22
CA ALA A 298 -8.89 -16.25 0.57
C ALA A 298 -8.43 -16.10 2.03
N ILE A 299 -8.70 -14.93 2.61
CA ILE A 299 -8.40 -14.56 3.99
C ILE A 299 -9.71 -14.26 4.70
N ASN A 300 -9.90 -14.84 5.88
CA ASN A 300 -11.05 -14.57 6.73
C ASN A 300 -10.94 -13.16 7.32
N MET A 301 -11.65 -12.20 6.72
CA MET A 301 -11.68 -10.82 7.20
C MET A 301 -12.46 -10.66 8.51
N ASP A 302 -13.34 -11.60 8.86
CA ASP A 302 -14.07 -11.57 10.15
C ASP A 302 -13.10 -11.64 11.34
N ALA A 303 -11.98 -12.34 11.19
CA ALA A 303 -10.95 -12.37 12.23
C ALA A 303 -10.32 -10.98 12.48
N MET A 304 -10.40 -10.07 11.51
CA MET A 304 -9.84 -8.70 11.56
C MET A 304 -10.87 -7.67 12.01
N MET A 305 -12.14 -8.07 12.11
CA MET A 305 -13.20 -7.19 12.56
C MET A 305 -13.09 -6.92 14.05
N PRO A 306 -13.34 -5.68 14.50
CA PRO A 306 -13.58 -5.42 15.92
C PRO A 306 -14.70 -6.33 16.42
N PRO A 307 -14.52 -7.02 17.56
CA PRO A 307 -15.61 -7.74 18.18
C PRO A 307 -16.81 -6.83 18.42
N ALA A 308 -18.01 -7.32 18.07
CA ALA A 308 -19.23 -6.57 18.31
C ALA A 308 -19.35 -6.18 19.80
N GLY A 309 -19.71 -4.92 20.06
CA GLY A 309 -19.88 -4.40 21.42
C GLY A 309 -18.59 -3.89 22.10
N ILE A 310 -17.42 -3.97 21.46
CA ILE A 310 -16.25 -3.23 21.93
C ILE A 310 -16.43 -1.74 21.64
N GLU A 311 -16.10 -0.89 22.63
CA GLU A 311 -16.16 0.56 22.47
C GLU A 311 -15.21 1.01 21.33
N PRO A 312 -15.69 1.74 20.31
CA PRO A 312 -14.86 2.17 19.17
C PRO A 312 -13.60 2.93 19.60
N LYS A 313 -13.71 3.75 20.65
CA LYS A 313 -12.59 4.50 21.24
C LYS A 313 -11.48 3.60 21.77
N LEU A 314 -11.83 2.50 22.44
CA LEU A 314 -10.85 1.52 22.92
C LEU A 314 -10.14 0.86 21.72
N MET A 315 -10.91 0.45 20.70
CA MET A 315 -10.33 -0.18 19.51
C MET A 315 -9.35 0.77 18.80
N ARG A 316 -9.71 2.04 18.64
CA ARG A 316 -8.80 3.08 18.10
C ARG A 316 -7.49 3.17 18.87
N ARG A 317 -7.54 3.18 20.22
CA ARG A 317 -6.34 3.24 21.07
C ARG A 317 -5.46 2.00 20.92
N ILE A 318 -6.07 0.81 20.86
CA ILE A 318 -5.36 -0.45 20.63
C ILE A 318 -4.68 -0.43 19.25
N MET A 319 -5.42 -0.13 18.19
CA MET A 319 -4.88 -0.10 16.82
C MET A 319 -3.76 0.94 16.67
N LYS A 320 -3.91 2.12 17.27
CA LYS A 320 -2.87 3.16 17.24
C LYS A 320 -1.61 2.73 18.00
N ALA A 321 -1.75 2.01 19.12
CA ALA A 321 -0.61 1.50 19.88
C ALA A 321 0.16 0.41 19.12
N MET A 322 -0.53 -0.38 18.29
CA MET A 322 0.05 -1.47 17.49
C MET A 322 0.57 -1.01 16.11
N ALA A 323 0.46 0.28 15.79
CA ALA A 323 0.85 0.83 14.49
C ALA A 323 1.86 1.96 14.67
N ARG A 324 3.13 1.68 14.39
CA ARG A 324 4.24 2.65 14.52
C ARG A 324 4.75 3.06 13.14
N GLY A 325 5.20 4.31 13.03
CA GLY A 325 5.89 4.83 11.85
C GLY A 325 7.19 5.50 12.27
N HIS A 326 8.22 5.40 11.44
CA HIS A 326 9.50 6.05 11.69
C HIS A 326 10.29 6.25 10.39
N ILE A 327 11.27 7.15 10.42
CA ILE A 327 12.37 7.14 9.46
C ILE A 327 13.42 6.16 10.00
N SER A 328 13.79 5.17 9.20
CA SER A 328 14.98 4.35 9.44
C SER A 328 16.09 4.82 8.49
N ALA A 329 17.21 5.28 9.05
CA ALA A 329 18.41 5.57 8.26
C ALA A 329 19.29 4.33 8.24
N TRP A 330 19.21 3.61 7.13
CA TRP A 330 19.79 2.30 6.93
C TRP A 330 21.14 2.40 6.23
N ASP A 331 22.15 1.73 6.77
CA ASP A 331 23.43 1.51 6.08
C ASP A 331 23.32 0.22 5.26
N PRO A 332 23.32 0.29 3.92
CA PRO A 332 23.18 -0.89 3.06
C PRO A 332 24.42 -1.79 3.08
N VAL A 333 25.60 -1.28 3.45
CA VAL A 333 26.85 -2.04 3.52
C VAL A 333 26.91 -2.82 4.83
N SER A 334 26.69 -2.13 5.96
CA SER A 334 26.72 -2.79 7.28
C SER A 334 25.39 -3.42 7.70
N GLN A 335 24.34 -3.30 6.86
CA GLN A 335 23.02 -3.90 7.04
C GLN A 335 22.41 -3.62 8.42
N ARG A 336 22.43 -2.34 8.83
CA ARG A 336 21.90 -1.92 10.13
C ARG A 336 21.36 -0.49 10.10
N GLU A 337 20.46 -0.21 11.02
CA GLU A 337 19.97 1.14 11.29
C GLU A 337 21.08 1.95 11.99
N VAL A 338 21.39 3.12 11.45
CA VAL A 338 22.38 4.06 11.99
C VAL A 338 21.72 5.03 12.97
N TRP A 339 20.53 5.52 12.62
CA TRP A 339 19.68 6.33 13.47
C TRP A 339 18.22 6.19 13.03
N ARG A 340 17.30 6.59 13.92
CA ARG A 340 15.86 6.58 13.64
C ARG A 340 15.15 7.83 14.15
N VAL A 341 14.07 8.20 13.48
CA VAL A 341 13.16 9.28 13.89
C VAL A 341 11.76 8.72 14.03
N GLU A 342 11.27 8.62 15.26
CA GLU A 342 9.93 8.12 15.56
C GLU A 342 8.83 9.11 15.11
N HIS A 343 7.69 8.56 14.70
CA HIS A 343 6.49 9.32 14.35
C HIS A 343 5.26 8.88 15.16
N PRO A 344 4.28 9.76 15.38
CA PRO A 344 3.10 9.43 16.19
C PRO A 344 2.13 8.40 15.57
N GLY A 345 2.36 7.97 14.34
CA GLY A 345 1.58 6.97 13.62
C GLY A 345 2.29 6.57 12.32
N PRO A 346 1.78 5.54 11.62
CA PRO A 346 2.34 5.07 10.38
C PRO A 346 1.93 5.95 9.18
N TRP A 347 2.33 5.52 7.99
CA TRP A 347 1.84 6.03 6.70
C TRP A 347 2.32 7.42 6.31
N ASP A 348 3.48 7.84 6.82
CA ASP A 348 4.16 9.04 6.34
C ASP A 348 4.57 8.91 4.86
N GLY A 349 4.85 10.05 4.25
CA GLY A 349 5.20 10.18 2.84
C GLY A 349 6.62 9.73 2.51
N GLY A 350 6.95 9.83 1.22
CA GLY A 350 8.27 9.48 0.71
C GLY A 350 9.35 10.49 1.07
N MET A 351 10.60 10.12 0.83
CA MET A 351 11.80 10.87 1.21
C MET A 351 12.41 11.62 0.03
N LEU A 352 13.08 12.73 0.34
CA LEU A 352 14.02 13.40 -0.55
C LEU A 352 15.29 13.76 0.23
N SER A 353 16.44 13.22 -0.19
CA SER A 353 17.74 13.66 0.31
C SER A 353 18.44 14.58 -0.68
N THR A 354 19.17 15.59 -0.19
CA THR A 354 19.91 16.55 -1.03
C THR A 354 21.37 16.66 -0.62
N ALA A 355 22.23 17.09 -1.54
CA ALA A 355 23.65 17.34 -1.28
C ALA A 355 23.92 18.47 -0.26
N GLY A 356 22.88 19.20 0.16
CA GLY A 356 22.94 20.15 1.27
C GLY A 356 22.86 19.49 2.65
N ASN A 357 23.01 18.16 2.73
CA ASN A 357 22.86 17.36 3.95
C ASN A 357 21.47 17.49 4.59
N LEU A 358 20.44 17.60 3.75
CA LEU A 358 19.03 17.68 4.17
C LEU A 358 18.24 16.46 3.70
N LEU A 359 17.38 15.95 4.58
CA LEU A 359 16.36 14.94 4.31
C LEU A 359 14.98 15.55 4.51
N PHE A 360 14.14 15.56 3.48
CA PHE A 360 12.75 16.04 3.55
C PHE A 360 11.77 14.87 3.57
N GLN A 361 10.71 15.00 4.38
CA GLN A 361 9.60 14.07 4.45
C GLN A 361 8.29 14.81 4.75
N GLY A 362 7.24 14.46 4.01
CA GLY A 362 5.87 14.79 4.40
C GLY A 362 5.34 13.76 5.39
N THR A 363 4.63 14.20 6.43
CA THR A 363 4.14 13.32 7.51
C THR A 363 2.62 13.16 7.50
N ALA A 364 2.13 12.05 8.05
CA ALA A 364 0.71 11.78 8.24
C ALA A 364 0.04 12.81 9.16
N GLU A 365 0.81 13.48 10.02
CA GLU A 365 0.36 14.59 10.88
C GLU A 365 0.10 15.90 10.11
N GLY A 366 0.37 15.95 8.81
CA GLY A 366 0.20 17.15 8.00
C GLY A 366 1.31 18.17 8.17
N LYS A 367 2.55 17.69 8.24
CA LYS A 367 3.74 18.54 8.25
C LYS A 367 4.72 18.10 7.17
N LEU A 368 5.32 19.06 6.48
CA LEU A 368 6.59 18.84 5.78
C LEU A 368 7.72 19.12 6.77
N LYS A 369 8.60 18.15 6.97
CA LYS A 369 9.74 18.23 7.89
C LYS A 369 11.05 18.09 7.11
N ALA A 370 12.09 18.79 7.55
CA ALA A 370 13.45 18.68 7.05
C ALA A 370 14.41 18.35 8.19
N TYR A 371 15.22 17.33 7.98
CA TYR A 371 16.14 16.74 8.94
C TYR A 371 17.58 16.81 8.45
N ASP A 372 18.53 16.75 9.36
CA ASP A 372 19.93 16.50 9.05
C ASP A 372 20.12 15.03 8.67
N VAL A 373 20.80 14.77 7.55
CA VAL A 373 21.03 13.41 7.01
C VAL A 373 21.94 12.56 7.91
N HIS A 374 22.73 13.17 8.79
CA HIS A 374 23.72 12.45 9.58
C HIS A 374 23.17 11.86 10.87
N ASP A 375 22.19 12.52 11.49
CA ASP A 375 21.70 12.17 12.83
C ASP A 375 20.17 12.25 12.98
N GLY A 376 19.43 12.60 11.92
CA GLY A 376 17.98 12.71 11.96
C GLY A 376 17.48 13.91 12.77
N ARG A 377 18.33 14.87 13.13
CA ARG A 377 17.92 16.06 13.89
C ARG A 377 16.98 16.91 13.04
N LEU A 378 15.82 17.24 13.59
CA LEU A 378 14.86 18.16 12.96
C LEU A 378 15.45 19.56 12.84
N LEU A 379 15.53 20.09 11.61
CA LEU A 379 16.07 21.42 11.30
C LEU A 379 14.97 22.42 10.96
N TRP A 380 13.90 21.96 10.31
CA TRP A 380 12.80 22.81 9.89
C TRP A 380 11.51 22.00 9.72
N GLN A 381 10.35 22.65 9.93
CA GLN A 381 9.05 22.08 9.62
C GLN A 381 8.05 23.15 9.21
N HIS A 382 7.02 22.75 8.47
CA HIS A 382 5.91 23.61 8.08
C HIS A 382 4.60 22.81 8.10
N ASP A 383 3.53 23.44 8.58
CA ASP A 383 2.17 22.87 8.59
C ASP A 383 1.58 22.90 7.18
N THR A 384 1.07 21.78 6.69
CA THR A 384 0.49 21.65 5.34
C THR A 384 -1.02 21.52 5.35
N GLN A 385 -1.66 21.63 6.52
CA GLN A 385 -3.09 21.48 6.78
C GLN A 385 -3.67 20.09 6.45
N SER A 386 -2.92 19.17 5.86
CA SER A 386 -3.34 17.80 5.56
C SER A 386 -2.14 16.87 5.50
N GLY A 387 -2.35 15.62 5.90
CA GLY A 387 -1.37 14.55 5.84
C GLY A 387 -0.78 14.36 4.44
N ILE A 388 0.44 13.88 4.39
CA ILE A 388 1.20 13.73 3.15
C ILE A 388 1.69 12.30 3.02
N VAL A 389 1.39 11.70 1.87
CA VAL A 389 1.86 10.34 1.51
C VAL A 389 2.81 10.36 0.30
N ALA A 390 2.87 11.45 -0.46
CA ALA A 390 3.79 11.61 -1.59
C ALA A 390 5.23 11.89 -1.13
N ALA A 391 6.20 11.73 -2.05
CA ALA A 391 7.57 12.19 -1.83
C ALA A 391 7.73 13.69 -2.20
N PRO A 392 8.55 14.45 -1.45
CA PRO A 392 9.01 15.76 -1.89
C PRO A 392 9.92 15.64 -3.13
N MET A 393 10.05 16.72 -3.88
CA MET A 393 11.00 16.85 -4.98
C MET A 393 11.67 18.23 -4.94
N SER A 394 12.86 18.37 -5.53
CA SER A 394 13.57 19.65 -5.63
C SER A 394 14.05 19.95 -7.04
N TYR A 395 14.06 21.23 -7.40
CA TYR A 395 14.46 21.73 -8.71
C TYR A 395 14.95 23.18 -8.59
N SER A 396 15.48 23.74 -9.68
CA SER A 396 15.89 25.14 -9.74
C SER A 396 15.22 25.89 -10.88
N ILE A 397 14.88 27.15 -10.65
CA ILE A 397 14.46 28.11 -11.69
C ILE A 397 15.34 29.36 -11.52
N ASP A 398 16.03 29.77 -12.60
CA ASP A 398 16.87 30.97 -12.62
C ASP A 398 17.91 31.06 -11.47
N GLY A 399 18.42 29.89 -11.03
CA GLY A 399 19.38 29.78 -9.93
C GLY A 399 18.76 29.69 -8.52
N ASP A 400 17.46 29.94 -8.37
CA ASP A 400 16.75 29.71 -7.11
C ASP A 400 16.38 28.24 -6.97
N GLN A 401 16.70 27.61 -5.83
CA GLN A 401 16.25 26.26 -5.49
C GLN A 401 14.82 26.29 -4.91
N TYR A 402 14.00 25.34 -5.36
CA TYR A 402 12.65 25.09 -4.89
C TYR A 402 12.54 23.66 -4.36
N VAL A 403 11.73 23.47 -3.33
CA VAL A 403 11.29 22.14 -2.85
C VAL A 403 9.78 22.11 -3.00
N ALA A 404 9.24 21.16 -3.74
CA ALA A 404 7.80 21.01 -3.92
C ALA A 404 7.29 19.66 -3.41
N ILE A 405 6.03 19.63 -2.97
CA ILE A 405 5.38 18.42 -2.49
C ILE A 405 3.88 18.45 -2.78
N MET A 406 3.36 17.28 -3.17
CA MET A 406 1.92 17.06 -3.31
C MET A 406 1.33 16.70 -1.94
N VAL A 407 0.47 17.57 -1.43
CA VAL A 407 -0.23 17.42 -0.16
C VAL A 407 -1.61 16.83 -0.41
N GLY A 408 -1.92 15.76 0.31
CA GLY A 408 -3.20 15.06 0.23
C GLY A 408 -3.15 13.74 0.99
N TRP A 409 -3.95 13.64 2.05
CA TRP A 409 -4.10 12.40 2.80
C TRP A 409 -4.87 11.35 1.99
N GLY A 410 -4.40 10.11 1.99
CA GLY A 410 -5.01 9.04 1.20
C GLY A 410 -4.20 7.75 1.14
N GLY A 411 -4.43 7.00 0.06
CA GLY A 411 -3.90 5.64 -0.11
C GLY A 411 -4.67 4.60 0.70
N ALA A 412 -4.27 3.33 0.60
CA ALA A 412 -4.98 2.20 1.19
C ALA A 412 -5.21 2.36 2.70
N LEU A 413 -4.18 2.75 3.48
CA LEU A 413 -4.36 2.94 4.92
C LEU A 413 -5.18 4.18 5.27
N GLY A 414 -5.09 5.26 4.47
CA GLY A 414 -5.92 6.43 4.65
C GLY A 414 -7.42 6.15 4.45
N LEU A 415 -7.76 5.18 3.58
CA LEU A 415 -9.13 4.71 3.37
C LEU A 415 -9.56 3.68 4.44
N ALA A 416 -8.73 2.67 4.69
CA ALA A 416 -9.07 1.55 5.57
C ALA A 416 -8.98 1.89 7.07
N GLY A 417 -8.27 2.96 7.45
CA GLY A 417 -7.86 3.21 8.83
C GLY A 417 -8.49 4.43 9.49
N GLY A 418 -9.14 4.21 10.64
CA GLY A 418 -9.41 5.24 11.67
C GLY A 418 -8.20 5.52 12.59
N ILE A 419 -6.98 5.13 12.17
CA ILE A 419 -5.73 5.29 12.93
C ILE A 419 -4.86 6.45 12.45
N ALA A 420 -5.34 7.26 11.52
CA ALA A 420 -4.63 8.44 11.06
C ALA A 420 -4.34 9.36 12.27
N PRO A 421 -3.07 9.78 12.50
CA PRO A 421 -2.75 10.68 13.60
C PRO A 421 -3.42 12.06 13.46
N HIS A 422 -3.87 12.42 12.25
CA HIS A 422 -4.58 13.65 11.94
C HIS A 422 -5.92 13.36 11.26
N LEU A 423 -7.00 13.20 12.04
CA LEU A 423 -8.36 12.96 11.52
C LEU A 423 -9.03 14.19 10.87
N GLY A 424 -8.38 15.37 10.85
CA GLY A 424 -9.14 16.60 10.65
C GLY A 424 -8.43 17.73 9.94
N THR A 425 -8.32 17.66 8.61
CA THR A 425 -8.75 18.77 7.75
C THR A 425 -9.08 18.25 6.35
N LYS A 426 -10.32 18.39 5.90
CA LYS A 426 -10.72 18.11 4.51
C LYS A 426 -10.31 19.26 3.60
N VAL A 427 -9.02 19.61 3.59
CA VAL A 427 -8.48 20.46 2.52
C VAL A 427 -8.26 19.57 1.31
N GLY A 428 -8.77 19.97 0.15
CA GLY A 428 -8.51 19.28 -1.11
C GLY A 428 -7.01 19.20 -1.41
N GLY A 429 -6.61 18.33 -2.34
CA GLY A 429 -5.21 18.17 -2.72
C GLY A 429 -4.55 19.48 -3.17
N ARG A 430 -3.29 19.69 -2.78
CA ARG A 430 -2.52 20.90 -3.10
C ARG A 430 -1.10 20.56 -3.53
N LEU A 431 -0.55 21.38 -4.41
CA LEU A 431 0.90 21.45 -4.63
C LEU A 431 1.45 22.59 -3.77
N LEU A 432 2.33 22.28 -2.83
CA LEU A 432 3.06 23.29 -2.07
C LEU A 432 4.49 23.36 -2.57
N THR A 433 4.98 24.58 -2.78
CA THR A 433 6.37 24.84 -3.20
C THR A 433 7.02 25.83 -2.26
N PHE A 434 8.20 25.49 -1.78
CA PHE A 434 9.01 26.24 -0.82
C PHE A 434 10.28 26.74 -1.49
N LYS A 435 10.71 27.94 -1.14
CA LYS A 435 12.05 28.46 -1.43
C LYS A 435 12.53 29.36 -0.30
N LEU A 436 13.83 29.60 -0.22
CA LEU A 436 14.42 30.52 0.75
C LEU A 436 13.83 31.94 0.58
N GLY A 437 13.44 32.57 1.69
CA GLY A 437 12.90 33.92 1.72
C GLY A 437 11.45 34.08 1.21
N ALA A 438 10.78 32.99 0.81
CA ALA A 438 9.36 33.06 0.43
C ALA A 438 8.47 33.40 1.64
N GLN A 439 7.41 34.18 1.39
CA GLN A 439 6.43 34.63 2.40
C GLN A 439 4.99 34.25 2.01
N GLY A 440 4.82 33.18 1.23
CA GLY A 440 3.48 32.70 0.87
C GLY A 440 2.75 32.15 2.10
N GLU A 441 1.45 32.43 2.20
CA GLU A 441 0.59 31.92 3.26
C GLU A 441 -0.42 30.93 2.70
N LEU A 442 -0.75 29.92 3.50
CA LEU A 442 -1.80 28.98 3.16
C LEU A 442 -3.18 29.61 3.41
N PRO A 443 -4.20 29.25 2.62
CA PRO A 443 -5.56 29.70 2.91
C PRO A 443 -6.06 29.14 4.25
N PRO A 444 -7.00 29.82 4.92
CA PRO A 444 -7.59 29.34 6.16
C PRO A 444 -8.12 27.91 6.06
N VAL A 445 -8.00 27.17 7.15
CA VAL A 445 -8.64 25.86 7.32
C VAL A 445 -10.16 26.05 7.26
N PRO A 446 -10.89 25.31 6.40
CA PRO A 446 -12.35 25.33 6.44
C PRO A 446 -12.88 24.81 7.78
N GLU A 447 -13.89 25.48 8.34
CA GLU A 447 -14.58 24.98 9.53
C GLU A 447 -15.36 23.69 9.19
N PRO A 448 -15.25 22.64 10.01
CA PRO A 448 -16.07 21.44 9.85
C PRO A 448 -17.56 21.78 9.97
N PRO A 449 -18.44 21.16 9.16
CA PRO A 449 -19.87 21.32 9.35
C PRO A 449 -20.31 20.74 10.71
N ALA A 450 -21.41 21.24 11.25
CA ALA A 450 -22.04 20.65 12.41
C ALA A 450 -22.45 19.19 12.12
N LEU A 451 -22.26 18.31 13.10
CA LEU A 451 -22.64 16.91 12.99
C LEU A 451 -24.17 16.78 12.90
N PRO A 452 -24.72 16.03 11.92
CA PRO A 452 -26.15 15.76 11.85
C PRO A 452 -26.65 14.96 13.07
N GLU A 453 -27.92 15.13 13.42
CA GLU A 453 -28.58 14.22 14.36
C GLU A 453 -28.93 12.89 13.67
N PRO A 454 -28.47 11.74 14.19
CA PRO A 454 -28.81 10.45 13.62
C PRO A 454 -30.29 10.10 13.85
N PRO A 455 -30.92 9.36 12.92
CA PRO A 455 -32.26 8.81 13.12
C PRO A 455 -32.37 7.96 14.38
N ALA A 456 -33.59 7.80 14.91
CA ALA A 456 -33.83 6.86 16.00
C ALA A 456 -33.41 5.43 15.59
N GLN A 457 -32.69 4.73 16.46
CA GLN A 457 -32.35 3.33 16.26
C GLN A 457 -33.56 2.46 16.61
N THR A 458 -34.14 1.79 15.62
CA THR A 458 -35.32 0.91 15.78
C THR A 458 -35.02 -0.56 15.51
N ALA A 459 -33.84 -0.89 15.00
CA ALA A 459 -33.45 -2.24 14.66
C ALA A 459 -33.12 -3.08 15.91
N SER A 460 -33.25 -4.40 15.77
CA SER A 460 -32.84 -5.34 16.80
C SER A 460 -31.31 -5.41 16.92
N ALA A 461 -30.80 -5.86 18.07
CA ALA A 461 -29.38 -6.11 18.25
C ALA A 461 -28.82 -7.15 17.24
N GLU A 462 -29.64 -8.13 16.85
CA GLU A 462 -29.30 -9.14 15.85
C GLU A 462 -29.11 -8.50 14.46
N THR A 463 -30.06 -7.65 14.05
CA THR A 463 -29.97 -6.90 12.78
C THR A 463 -28.75 -5.98 12.74
N ILE A 464 -28.45 -5.29 13.84
CA ILE A 464 -27.25 -4.44 13.96
C ILE A 464 -25.98 -5.29 13.83
N ASN A 465 -25.96 -6.48 14.42
CA ASN A 465 -24.81 -7.39 14.32
C ASN A 465 -24.63 -7.96 12.90
N GLN A 466 -25.71 -8.30 12.20
CA GLN A 466 -25.67 -8.66 10.78
C GLN A 466 -25.11 -7.50 9.94
N GLY A 467 -25.61 -6.28 10.18
CA GLY A 467 -25.11 -5.06 9.53
C GLY A 467 -23.63 -4.81 9.77
N HIS A 468 -23.15 -5.07 10.99
CA HIS A 468 -21.74 -4.99 11.36
C HIS A 468 -20.87 -5.93 10.49
N GLN A 469 -21.29 -7.18 10.32
CA GLN A 469 -20.61 -8.19 9.47
C GLN A 469 -20.56 -7.76 8.00
N LEU A 470 -21.72 -7.40 7.44
CA LEU A 470 -21.84 -6.96 6.05
C LEU A 470 -21.03 -5.68 5.78
N TYR A 471 -21.08 -4.71 6.69
CA TYR A 471 -20.31 -3.47 6.58
C TYR A 471 -18.81 -3.73 6.46
N HIS A 472 -18.24 -4.59 7.31
CA HIS A 472 -16.81 -4.88 7.26
C HIS A 472 -16.42 -5.83 6.12
N THR A 473 -17.39 -6.48 5.49
CA THR A 473 -17.16 -7.28 4.28
C THR A 473 -17.11 -6.38 3.03
N TYR A 474 -18.02 -5.40 2.91
CA TYR A 474 -18.22 -4.67 1.64
C TYR A 474 -17.82 -3.19 1.69
N CYS A 475 -17.83 -2.55 2.85
CA CYS A 475 -17.76 -1.09 2.96
C CYS A 475 -16.50 -0.57 3.65
N ASN A 476 -15.93 -1.32 4.60
CA ASN A 476 -14.81 -0.84 5.44
C ASN A 476 -13.55 -0.44 4.65
N VAL A 477 -13.28 -1.06 3.51
CA VAL A 477 -12.09 -0.80 2.69
C VAL A 477 -12.07 0.63 2.15
N CYS A 478 -13.23 1.25 2.04
CA CYS A 478 -13.40 2.63 1.61
C CYS A 478 -13.78 3.55 2.78
N HIS A 479 -14.76 3.14 3.59
CA HIS A 479 -15.35 3.98 4.64
C HIS A 479 -14.74 3.81 6.03
N GLY A 480 -13.64 3.06 6.11
CA GLY A 480 -12.86 2.84 7.32
C GLY A 480 -13.48 1.87 8.31
N MET A 481 -12.67 1.41 9.26
CA MET A 481 -13.13 0.58 10.37
C MET A 481 -14.14 1.34 11.24
N GLY A 482 -15.26 0.72 11.60
CA GLY A 482 -16.28 1.40 12.41
C GLY A 482 -17.00 2.56 11.72
N ALA A 483 -16.96 2.64 10.38
CA ALA A 483 -17.53 3.74 9.61
C ALA A 483 -16.86 5.11 9.82
N GLU A 484 -15.65 5.12 10.38
CA GLU A 484 -14.82 6.30 10.59
C GLU A 484 -13.88 6.52 9.39
N SER A 485 -14.12 7.59 8.64
CA SER A 485 -13.36 7.90 7.41
C SER A 485 -12.76 9.30 7.44
N ALA A 486 -11.45 9.37 7.20
CA ALA A 486 -10.70 10.62 7.07
C ALA A 486 -10.55 11.11 5.62
N VAL A 487 -10.74 10.24 4.62
CA VAL A 487 -10.47 10.53 3.20
C VAL A 487 -11.78 10.74 2.43
N ILE A 488 -12.73 9.82 2.56
CA ILE A 488 -14.04 9.91 1.91
C ILE A 488 -15.13 10.26 2.93
N ALA A 489 -16.40 10.16 2.53
CA ALA A 489 -17.53 10.41 3.41
C ALA A 489 -17.47 9.50 4.65
N ASP A 490 -17.56 10.11 5.83
CA ASP A 490 -17.76 9.41 7.10
C ASP A 490 -19.24 9.05 7.20
N LEU A 491 -19.55 7.75 7.23
CA LEU A 491 -20.94 7.29 7.15
C LEU A 491 -21.70 7.48 8.45
N ARG A 492 -21.03 7.84 9.56
CA ARG A 492 -21.70 8.25 10.79
C ARG A 492 -22.33 9.64 10.67
N HIS A 493 -21.83 10.46 9.75
CA HIS A 493 -22.25 11.85 9.54
C HIS A 493 -23.24 12.00 8.39
N MET A 494 -24.03 10.96 8.10
CA MET A 494 -25.05 11.00 7.05
C MET A 494 -26.11 12.08 7.33
N THR A 495 -26.50 12.80 6.27
CA THR A 495 -27.60 13.77 6.36
C THR A 495 -28.96 13.05 6.36
N PRO A 496 -30.04 13.70 6.82
CA PRO A 496 -31.40 13.14 6.70
C PRO A 496 -31.75 12.72 5.27
N GLN A 497 -31.32 13.49 4.27
CA GLN A 497 -31.52 13.16 2.86
C GLN A 497 -30.71 11.92 2.46
N THR A 498 -29.47 11.80 2.92
CA THR A 498 -28.63 10.62 2.64
C THR A 498 -29.26 9.35 3.21
N HIS A 499 -29.81 9.40 4.42
CA HIS A 499 -30.55 8.28 5.01
C HIS A 499 -31.79 7.90 4.18
N GLN A 500 -32.54 8.87 3.65
CA GLN A 500 -33.74 8.61 2.84
C GLN A 500 -33.44 7.90 1.51
N ILE A 501 -32.26 8.13 0.93
CA ILE A 501 -31.86 7.52 -0.34
C ILE A 501 -30.78 6.45 -0.18
N PHE A 502 -30.62 5.90 1.03
CA PHE A 502 -29.54 4.96 1.35
C PHE A 502 -29.52 3.76 0.40
N ASN A 503 -30.66 3.09 0.21
CA ASN A 503 -30.77 1.93 -0.69
C ASN A 503 -30.50 2.31 -2.16
N ASN A 504 -30.94 3.49 -2.62
CA ASN A 504 -30.60 3.98 -3.97
C ASN A 504 -29.09 4.21 -4.14
N ILE A 505 -28.38 4.63 -3.08
CA ILE A 505 -26.92 4.79 -3.11
C ILE A 505 -26.26 3.42 -3.13
N VAL A 506 -26.61 2.55 -2.19
CA VAL A 506 -25.89 1.30 -1.92
C VAL A 506 -26.23 0.21 -2.93
N LEU A 507 -27.47 0.07 -3.36
CA LEU A 507 -27.90 -0.98 -4.29
C LEU A 507 -27.81 -0.53 -5.75
N ASP A 508 -28.33 0.66 -6.05
CA ASP A 508 -28.45 1.15 -7.42
C ASP A 508 -27.26 1.99 -7.88
N GLY A 509 -26.36 2.37 -6.96
CA GLY A 509 -25.19 3.18 -7.29
C GLY A 509 -25.56 4.60 -7.72
N ALA A 510 -26.52 5.25 -7.04
CA ALA A 510 -26.91 6.64 -7.32
C ALA A 510 -25.72 7.63 -7.28
N TYR A 511 -24.65 7.27 -6.58
CA TYR A 511 -23.39 8.03 -6.50
C TYR A 511 -22.23 7.42 -7.30
N SER A 512 -22.51 6.55 -8.27
CA SER A 512 -21.49 5.91 -9.13
C SER A 512 -20.62 6.92 -9.88
N GLY A 513 -21.20 8.04 -10.33
CA GLY A 513 -20.45 9.15 -10.93
C GLY A 513 -19.49 9.88 -9.98
N ARG A 514 -19.52 9.57 -8.68
CA ARG A 514 -18.58 10.04 -7.64
C ARG A 514 -17.70 8.92 -7.09
N GLY A 515 -17.72 7.74 -7.71
CA GLY A 515 -16.94 6.57 -7.29
C GLY A 515 -17.64 5.63 -6.29
N MET A 516 -18.88 5.89 -5.87
CA MET A 516 -19.64 4.97 -5.00
C MET A 516 -20.45 3.98 -5.85
N ALA A 517 -19.95 2.73 -5.93
CA ALA A 517 -20.59 1.67 -6.69
C ALA A 517 -21.92 1.22 -6.09
N GLY A 518 -22.78 0.62 -6.93
CA GLY A 518 -23.94 -0.15 -6.48
C GLY A 518 -23.55 -1.61 -6.20
N PHE A 519 -24.21 -2.22 -5.21
CA PHE A 519 -23.90 -3.54 -4.66
C PHE A 519 -25.08 -4.51 -4.76
N SER A 520 -26.09 -4.21 -5.58
CA SER A 520 -27.26 -5.08 -5.81
C SER A 520 -26.93 -6.48 -6.35
N ASP A 521 -25.73 -6.67 -6.91
CA ASP A 521 -25.20 -7.98 -7.30
C ASP A 521 -24.75 -8.86 -6.13
N TYR A 522 -24.59 -8.29 -4.92
CA TYR A 522 -23.93 -8.94 -3.76
C TYR A 522 -24.75 -8.95 -2.49
N ILE A 523 -25.58 -7.91 -2.29
CA ILE A 523 -26.37 -7.74 -1.08
C ILE A 523 -27.82 -7.43 -1.46
N THR A 524 -28.74 -7.93 -0.64
CA THR A 524 -30.17 -7.68 -0.77
C THR A 524 -30.57 -6.34 -0.16
N GLU A 525 -31.84 -5.96 -0.31
CA GLU A 525 -32.39 -4.79 0.39
C GLU A 525 -32.35 -4.97 1.91
N ASP A 526 -32.68 -6.16 2.42
CA ASP A 526 -32.60 -6.48 3.86
C ASP A 526 -31.15 -6.36 4.39
N ASP A 527 -30.17 -6.78 3.58
CA ASP A 527 -28.74 -6.65 3.92
C ASP A 527 -28.31 -5.17 3.95
N ALA A 528 -28.75 -4.37 2.98
CA ALA A 528 -28.51 -2.93 2.97
C ALA A 528 -29.15 -2.24 4.18
N ASP A 529 -30.38 -2.59 4.53
CA ASP A 529 -31.09 -2.09 5.71
C ASP A 529 -30.37 -2.48 7.02
N ALA A 530 -29.81 -3.69 7.08
CA ALA A 530 -28.98 -4.11 8.22
C ALA A 530 -27.70 -3.26 8.32
N ILE A 531 -27.00 -3.02 7.21
CA ILE A 531 -25.84 -2.10 7.18
C ILE A 531 -26.26 -0.71 7.64
N HIS A 532 -27.38 -0.18 7.16
CA HIS A 532 -27.89 1.13 7.56
C HIS A 532 -28.17 1.20 9.06
N ALA A 533 -28.80 0.16 9.63
CA ALA A 533 -29.02 0.05 11.07
C ALA A 533 -27.70 0.07 11.86
N TYR A 534 -26.68 -0.64 11.40
CA TYR A 534 -25.35 -0.59 12.00
C TYR A 534 -24.74 0.83 11.95
N LEU A 535 -24.82 1.51 10.81
CA LEU A 535 -24.30 2.88 10.65
C LEU A 535 -25.00 3.88 11.57
N ILE A 536 -26.33 3.75 11.76
CA ILE A 536 -27.08 4.54 12.73
C ILE A 536 -26.57 4.26 14.16
N ALA A 537 -26.31 3.00 14.51
CA ALA A 537 -25.77 2.64 15.83
C ALA A 537 -24.39 3.27 16.06
N MET A 538 -23.52 3.29 15.04
CA MET A 538 -22.21 3.94 15.11
C MET A 538 -22.30 5.46 15.27
N ALA A 539 -23.27 6.11 14.63
CA ALA A 539 -23.50 7.55 14.80
C ALA A 539 -23.96 7.90 16.24
N HIS A 540 -24.86 7.09 16.83
CA HIS A 540 -25.24 7.24 18.24
C HIS A 540 -24.08 7.00 19.20
N ALA A 541 -23.20 6.04 18.90
CA ALA A 541 -22.01 5.76 19.69
C ALA A 541 -21.05 6.96 19.69
N GLU A 542 -20.83 7.60 18.53
CA GLU A 542 -20.02 8.81 18.43
C GLU A 542 -20.63 9.98 19.23
N GLN A 543 -21.94 10.21 19.12
CA GLN A 543 -22.60 11.26 19.91
C GLN A 543 -22.47 11.02 21.42
N THR A 544 -22.58 9.76 21.84
CA THR A 544 -22.39 9.38 23.24
C THR A 544 -20.96 9.69 23.69
N GLU A 545 -19.95 9.32 22.90
CA GLU A 545 -18.53 9.61 23.17
C GLU A 545 -18.26 11.12 23.27
N LEU A 546 -18.83 11.93 22.37
CA LEU A 546 -18.69 13.39 22.38
C LEU A 546 -19.39 14.05 23.58
N ALA A 547 -20.47 13.44 24.09
CA ALA A 547 -21.20 13.92 25.25
C ALA A 547 -20.57 13.48 26.59
N GLU A 548 -19.63 12.54 26.60
CA GLU A 548 -18.96 12.10 27.83
C GLU A 548 -18.17 13.26 28.47
N SER A 549 -18.29 13.41 29.80
CA SER A 549 -17.58 14.48 30.51
C SER A 549 -16.06 14.28 30.43
N GLY A 550 -15.31 15.39 30.31
CA GLY A 550 -13.86 15.34 30.15
C GLY A 550 -13.13 14.54 31.24
N ILE A 551 -13.62 14.54 32.48
CA ILE A 551 -13.01 13.79 33.60
C ILE A 551 -13.13 12.28 33.37
N TRP A 552 -14.33 11.77 33.07
CA TRP A 552 -14.55 10.34 32.84
C TRP A 552 -13.90 9.87 31.53
N SER A 553 -13.97 10.71 30.49
CA SER A 553 -13.29 10.47 29.22
C SER A 553 -11.77 10.34 29.39
N ASN A 554 -11.16 11.17 30.24
CA ASN A 554 -9.73 11.09 30.56
C ASN A 554 -9.37 9.83 31.36
N ILE A 555 -10.19 9.46 32.36
CA ILE A 555 -9.97 8.23 33.15
C ILE A 555 -10.05 7.00 32.25
N LYS A 556 -11.09 6.88 31.42
CA LYS A 556 -11.20 5.80 30.43
C LYS A 556 -10.01 5.79 29.48
N GLY A 557 -9.63 6.96 28.96
CA GLY A 557 -8.48 7.14 28.08
C GLY A 557 -7.20 6.56 28.67
N PHE A 558 -6.90 6.84 29.94
CA PHE A 558 -5.74 6.28 30.63
C PHE A 558 -5.74 4.74 30.65
N PHE A 559 -6.87 4.12 31.00
CA PHE A 559 -6.96 2.65 30.99
C PHE A 559 -6.91 2.06 29.58
N TYR A 560 -7.46 2.77 28.58
CA TYR A 560 -7.41 2.35 27.18
C TYR A 560 -5.99 2.45 26.63
N ASP A 561 -5.21 3.44 27.05
CA ASP A 561 -3.79 3.57 26.70
C ASP A 561 -2.96 2.44 27.34
N ILE A 562 -3.28 2.03 28.58
CA ILE A 562 -2.67 0.84 29.20
C ILE A 562 -3.02 -0.42 28.40
N ALA A 563 -4.29 -0.61 28.04
CA ALA A 563 -4.72 -1.77 27.26
C ALA A 563 -4.03 -1.82 25.89
N GLY A 564 -3.93 -0.68 25.21
CA GLY A 564 -3.18 -0.56 23.96
C GLY A 564 -1.69 -0.86 24.13
N SER A 565 -1.07 -0.37 25.20
CA SER A 565 0.35 -0.65 25.50
C SER A 565 0.60 -2.14 25.77
N LEU A 566 -0.31 -2.81 26.49
CA LEU A 566 -0.25 -4.25 26.73
C LEU A 566 -0.43 -5.04 25.44
N ALA A 567 -1.35 -4.63 24.56
CA ALA A 567 -1.53 -5.25 23.25
C ALA A 567 -0.27 -5.10 22.38
N ALA A 568 0.30 -3.90 22.31
CA ALA A 568 1.55 -3.65 21.59
C ALA A 568 2.72 -4.47 22.15
N PHE A 569 2.85 -4.54 23.49
CA PHE A 569 3.87 -5.37 24.13
C PHE A 569 3.70 -6.87 23.83
N TYR A 570 2.46 -7.36 23.76
CA TYR A 570 2.19 -8.74 23.37
C TYR A 570 2.60 -9.02 21.92
N VAL A 571 2.33 -8.09 21.00
CA VAL A 571 2.81 -8.17 19.61
C VAL A 571 4.33 -8.20 19.59
N ASP A 572 5.00 -7.27 20.29
CA ASP A 572 6.46 -7.18 20.36
C ASP A 572 7.10 -8.45 20.97
N LEU A 573 6.42 -9.18 21.86
CA LEU A 573 6.92 -10.46 22.40
C LEU A 573 6.77 -11.64 21.41
N SER A 574 5.86 -11.52 20.44
CA SER A 574 5.53 -12.56 19.46
C SER A 574 6.31 -12.41 18.14
N THR A 575 7.13 -11.37 18.05
CA THR A 575 7.97 -11.01 16.90
C THR A 575 9.41 -10.89 17.35
#